data_AF-A0A9D5SZC1-F1
#
_entry.id   AF-A0A9D5SZC1-F1
#
_cell.length_a   1.000
_cell.length_b   1.000
_cell.length_c   1.000
_cell.angle_alpha   90.00
_cell.angle_beta   90.00
_cell.angle_gamma   90.00
#
_symmetry.space_group_name_H-M   'P 1'
#
loop_
_entity.id
_entity.type
_entity.pdbx_description
1 polymer ?
#
loop_
_entity_poly.entity_id
_entity_poly.type
_entity_poly.pdbx_seq_one_letter_code
_entity_poly.pdbx_strand_id
1 'polypeptide(L)' 'MRKEIEIDGCIEIPPEMTMDEFSNIFLMFIESKGWSFGGGFSEIIDDHYINPDGSKGEHVLE' A
#
# COMPACT_ATOMS: atom_id res chain seq x y z
N MET A 1 -9.86 -16.00 19.50
CA MET A 1 -10.75 -15.06 18.79
C MET A 1 -9.86 -14.04 18.10
N ARG A 2 -10.00 -13.84 16.79
CA ARG A 2 -9.19 -12.89 16.02
C ARG A 2 -9.93 -11.54 15.95
N LYS A 3 -9.20 -10.44 16.07
CA LYS A 3 -9.71 -9.07 15.87
C LYS A 3 -8.92 -8.47 14.71
N GLU A 4 -9.63 -7.96 13.72
CA GLU A 4 -9.07 -7.33 12.51
C GLU A 4 -9.63 -5.91 12.40
N ILE A 5 -8.84 -5.02 11.78
CA ILE A 5 -9.22 -3.63 11.52
C ILE A 5 -8.88 -3.37 10.05
N GLU A 6 -9.89 -2.95 9.28
CA GLU A 6 -9.71 -2.47 7.91
C GLU A 6 -9.21 -1.02 7.93
N ILE A 7 -8.26 -0.72 7.06
CA ILE A 7 -7.70 0.62 6.90
C ILE A 7 -8.09 1.09 5.49
N ASP A 8 -9.03 2.02 5.42
CA ASP A 8 -9.45 2.66 4.17
C ASP A 8 -8.77 4.03 4.06
N GLY A 9 -7.81 4.15 3.13
CA GLY A 9 -7.07 5.38 2.90
C GLY A 9 -5.78 5.21 2.11
N CYS A 10 -5.21 6.34 1.69
CA CYS A 10 -3.93 6.42 1.02
C CYS A 10 -2.85 6.97 1.95
N ILE A 11 -1.61 6.53 1.74
CA ILE A 11 -0.42 7.07 2.41
C ILE A 11 0.39 7.82 1.37
N GLU A 12 0.67 9.10 1.62
CA GLU A 12 1.61 9.87 0.82
C GLU A 12 3.06 9.56 1.26
N ILE A 13 3.91 9.24 0.29
CA ILE A 13 5.33 8.92 0.49
C ILE A 13 6.20 9.82 -0.41
N PRO A 14 7.50 9.98 -0.12
CA PRO A 14 8.41 10.69 -1.01
C PRO A 14 8.40 10.08 -2.43
N PRO A 15 8.44 10.89 -3.50
CA PRO A 15 8.31 10.41 -4.88
C PRO A 15 9.45 9.48 -5.34
N GLU A 16 10.60 9.53 -4.67
CA GLU A 16 11.74 8.64 -4.90
C GLU A 16 11.62 7.28 -4.21
N MET A 17 10.68 7.12 -3.27
CA MET A 17 10.50 5.88 -2.52
C MET A 17 9.83 4.83 -3.40
N THR A 18 10.44 3.65 -3.48
CA THR A 18 9.88 2.53 -4.23
C THR A 18 8.81 1.78 -3.43
N MET A 19 7.91 1.07 -4.13
CA MET A 19 6.92 0.21 -3.48
C MET A 19 7.56 -0.87 -2.59
N ASP A 20 8.71 -1.41 -2.98
CA ASP A 20 9.45 -2.41 -2.19
C ASP A 20 10.01 -1.82 -0.90
N GLU A 21 10.61 -0.62 -0.95
CA GLU A 21 11.10 0.07 0.25
C GLU A 21 9.96 0.41 1.19
N PHE A 22 8.86 0.95 0.66
CA PHE A 22 7.66 1.25 1.44
C PHE A 22 7.10 -0.01 2.11
N SER A 23 6.87 -1.08 1.34
CA SER A 23 6.28 -2.33 1.84
C SER A 23 7.13 -2.93 2.95
N ASN A 24 8.45 -2.92 2.81
CA ASN A 24 9.38 -3.39 3.84
C ASN A 24 9.27 -2.57 5.13
N ILE A 25 9.29 -1.23 5.03
CA ILE A 25 9.18 -0.34 6.21
C ILE A 25 7.83 -0.54 6.91
N PHE A 26 6.75 -0.59 6.14
CA PHE A 26 5.40 -0.78 6.65
C PHE A 26 5.27 -2.13 7.39
N LEU A 27 5.68 -3.23 6.76
CA LEU A 27 5.63 -4.56 7.36
C LEU A 27 6.50 -4.65 8.61
N MET A 28 7.72 -4.09 8.57
CA MET A 28 8.58 -4.01 9.76
C MET A 28 7.90 -3.28 10.92
N PHE A 29 7.21 -2.17 10.66
CA PHE A 29 6.46 -1.45 11.67
C PHE A 29 5.34 -2.31 12.27
N ILE A 30 4.51 -2.93 11.43
CA ILE A 30 3.40 -3.80 11.86
C ILE A 30 3.91 -4.98 12.70
N GLU A 31 4.93 -5.68 12.22
CA GLU A 31 5.51 -6.84 12.89
C GLU A 31 6.18 -6.46 14.22
N SER A 32 6.78 -5.26 14.31
CA SER A 32 7.36 -4.74 15.56
C SER A 32 6.34 -4.60 16.71
N LYS A 33 5.04 -4.55 16.38
CA LYS A 33 3.93 -4.50 17.35
C LYS A 33 3.33 -5.88 17.65
N GLY A 34 3.87 -6.94 17.05
CA GLY A 34 3.32 -8.29 17.13
C GLY A 34 2.02 -8.44 16.33
N TRP A 35 1.77 -7.56 15.37
CA TRP A 35 0.61 -7.62 14.47
C TRP A 35 1.00 -8.31 13.17
N SER A 36 -0.01 -8.69 12.38
CA SER A 36 0.18 -9.14 11.01
C SER A 36 -0.71 -8.30 10.09
N PHE A 37 -0.17 -7.96 8.92
CA PHE A 37 -0.92 -7.33 7.85
C PHE A 37 -1.33 -8.40 6.84
N GLY A 38 -2.62 -8.47 6.52
CA GLY A 38 -3.14 -9.33 5.46
C GLY A 38 -3.71 -8.45 4.36
N GLY A 39 -3.12 -8.50 3.17
CA GLY A 39 -3.51 -7.66 2.04
C GLY A 39 -2.39 -7.50 1.02
N GLY A 40 -2.57 -6.54 0.12
CA GLY A 40 -1.56 -6.11 -0.85
C GLY A 40 -1.44 -4.60 -0.86
N PHE A 41 -0.43 -4.11 -1.58
CA PHE A 41 -0.24 -2.70 -1.84
C PHE A 41 -0.50 -2.41 -3.32
N SER A 42 -1.01 -1.22 -3.60
CA SER A 42 -1.23 -0.73 -4.95
C SER A 42 -0.63 0.66 -5.07
N GLU A 43 0.13 0.89 -6.12
CA GLU A 43 0.68 2.21 -6.41
C GLU A 43 -0.38 3.04 -7.13
N ILE A 44 -0.52 4.31 -6.72
CA ILE A 44 -1.43 5.28 -7.31
C ILE A 44 -0.60 6.48 -7.77
N ILE A 45 -0.72 6.86 -9.05
CA ILE A 45 -0.08 8.07 -9.60
C ILE A 45 -1.12 8.84 -10.40
N ASP A 46 -1.25 10.13 -10.10
CA ASP A 46 -2.27 11.03 -10.66
C ASP A 46 -3.68 10.40 -10.61
N ASP A 47 -4.09 9.91 -9.43
CA ASP A 47 -5.41 9.31 -9.18
C ASP A 47 -5.72 8.02 -9.97
N HIS A 48 -4.72 7.34 -10.53
CA HIS A 48 -4.89 6.07 -11.22
C HIS A 48 -4.04 4.97 -10.57
N TYR A 49 -4.58 3.77 -10.47
CA TYR A 49 -3.81 2.58 -10.11
C TYR A 49 -2.74 2.30 -11.17
N ILE A 50 -1.58 1.80 -10.75
CA ILE A 50 -0.50 1.41 -11.66
C ILE A 50 -0.48 -0.11 -11.86
N ASN A 51 -0.53 -0.52 -13.11
CA ASN A 51 -0.44 -1.93 -13.51
C ASN A 51 1.00 -2.46 -13.37
N PRO A 52 1.20 -3.79 -13.31
CA PRO A 52 2.54 -4.37 -13.23
C PRO A 52 3.47 -4.03 -14.40
N ASP A 53 2.94 -3.65 -15.56
CA ASP A 53 3.70 -3.20 -16.73
C ASP A 53 4.03 -1.70 -16.73
N GLY A 54 3.63 -0.97 -15.68
CA GLY A 54 3.82 0.47 -15.50
C GLY A 54 2.77 1.35 -16.18
N SER A 55 1.76 0.77 -16.84
CA SER A 55 0.66 1.55 -17.41
C SER A 55 -0.34 2.02 -16.33
N LYS A 56 -1.04 3.13 -16.60
CA LYS A 56 -2.17 3.58 -15.78
C LYS A 56 -3.36 2.65 -16.00
N GLY A 57 -3.89 2.11 -14.91
CA GLY A 57 -5.13 1.35 -14.82
C GLY A 57 -6.34 2.25 -14.59
N GLU A 58 -7.31 1.75 -13.83
CA GLU A 58 -8.55 2.46 -13.49
C GLU A 58 -8.29 3.67 -12.60
N HIS A 59 -9.16 4.68 -12.70
CA HIS A 59 -9.18 5.81 -11.78
C HIS A 59 -9.66 5.33 -10.41
N VAL A 60 -9.08 5.84 -9.32
CA VAL A 60 -9.39 5.40 -7.93
C VAL A 60 -10.85 5.64 -7.47
N LEU A 61 -11.69 6.24 -8.30
CA LEU A 61 -13.09 6.58 -8.01
C LEU A 61 -14.09 5.86 -8.92
N GLU A 62 -13.58 5.11 -9.91
CA GLU A 62 -14.39 4.23 -10.77
C GLU A 62 -14.48 2.83 -10.17
#